data_AF-A0ABD4A5B6-F1
#
_entry.id   AF-A0ABD4A5B6-F1
#
_cell.length_a   1.000
_cell.length_b   1.000
_cell.length_c   1.000
_cell.angle_alpha   90.00
_cell.angle_beta   90.00
_cell.angle_gamma   90.00
#
_symmetry.space_group_name_H-M   'P 1'
#
loop_
_entity.id
_entity.type
_entity.pdbx_description
1 polymer ?
#
loop_
_entity_poly.entity_id
_entity_poly.type
_entity_poly.pdbx_seq_one_letter_code
_entity_poly.pdbx_strand_id
1 'polypeptide(L)'
;MLANNICDLEEDIKNNRFTLPYYIGKKYAIWLFNALYLIAFFAILAAVALHLLPKIMLLALLASIPVYKHVKLFNKKQIKSETFVISVKNLVIINGVISAILCLAVFI
;
A
#
# COMPACT_ATOMS: atom_id res chain seq x y z
N MET A 1 -7.50 -1.51 -2.98
CA MET A 1 -8.38 -1.62 -4.16
C MET A 1 -7.60 -2.00 -5.42
N LEU A 2 -6.54 -1.26 -5.82
CA LEU A 2 -5.74 -1.58 -7.02
C LEU A 2 -5.26 -3.04 -7.08
N ALA A 3 -4.75 -3.61 -5.96
CA ALA A 3 -4.36 -5.01 -5.90
C ALA A 3 -5.47 -5.99 -6.29
N ASN A 4 -6.73 -5.69 -5.93
CA ASN A 4 -7.86 -6.52 -6.33
C ASN A 4 -8.04 -6.49 -7.85
N ASN A 5 -8.01 -5.31 -8.45
CA ASN A 5 -8.17 -5.17 -9.91
C ASN A 5 -7.01 -5.81 -10.68
N ILE A 6 -5.79 -5.80 -10.13
CA ILE A 6 -4.65 -6.47 -10.75
C ILE A 6 -4.84 -7.99 -10.76
N CYS A 7 -5.35 -8.56 -9.65
CA CYS A 7 -5.62 -9.99 -9.54
C CYS A 7 -6.83 -10.43 -10.37
N ASP A 8 -7.84 -9.58 -10.51
CA ASP A 8 -9.10 -9.89 -11.19
C ASP A 8 -9.08 -9.54 -12.69
N LEU A 9 -7.97 -9.06 -13.26
CA LEU A 9 -7.95 -8.48 -14.61
C LEU A 9 -8.62 -9.35 -15.68
N GLU A 10 -8.32 -10.65 -15.72
CA GLU A 10 -8.88 -11.56 -16.72
C GLU A 10 -10.39 -11.82 -16.50
N GLU A 11 -10.85 -11.84 -15.25
CA GLU A 11 -12.27 -11.99 -14.88
C GLU A 11 -13.06 -10.70 -15.12
N ASP A 12 -12.45 -9.56 -14.84
CA ASP A 12 -12.95 -8.21 -15.08
C ASP A 12 -13.29 -8.01 -16.55
N ILE A 13 -12.39 -8.42 -17.46
CA ILE A 13 -12.61 -8.33 -18.90
C ILE A 13 -13.80 -9.21 -19.34
N LYS A 14 -13.90 -10.45 -18.83
CA LYS A 14 -15.02 -11.36 -19.16
C LYS A 14 -16.37 -10.81 -18.70
N ASN A 15 -16.37 -10.07 -17.60
CA ASN A 15 -17.56 -9.46 -17.02
C ASN A 15 -17.83 -8.03 -17.55
N ASN A 16 -17.17 -7.60 -18.63
CA ASN A 16 -17.27 -6.24 -19.20
C ASN A 16 -16.94 -5.12 -18.20
N ARG A 17 -16.07 -5.41 -17.22
CA ARG A 17 -15.59 -4.45 -16.22
C ARG A 17 -14.17 -3.99 -16.59
N PHE A 18 -14.05 -2.83 -17.22
CA PHE A 18 -12.75 -2.30 -17.63
C PHE A 18 -12.13 -1.44 -16.52
N THR A 19 -11.22 -2.02 -15.74
CA THR A 19 -10.54 -1.36 -14.62
C THR A 19 -9.19 -0.77 -15.04
N LEU A 20 -8.54 0.02 -14.17
CA LEU A 20 -7.26 0.65 -14.51
C LEU A 20 -6.21 -0.34 -15.07
N PRO A 21 -6.00 -1.55 -14.51
CA PRO A 21 -5.05 -2.53 -15.06
C PRO A 21 -5.35 -2.99 -16.49
N TYR A 22 -6.58 -2.85 -16.99
CA TYR A 22 -6.92 -3.06 -18.39
C TYR A 22 -6.28 -2.00 -19.28
N TYR A 23 -6.46 -0.72 -18.94
CA TYR A 23 -5.99 0.40 -19.75
C TYR A 23 -4.47 0.56 -19.73
N ILE A 24 -3.84 0.43 -18.57
CA ILE A 24 -2.39 0.62 -18.43
C ILE A 24 -1.62 -0.70 -18.55
N GLY A 25 -2.30 -1.84 -18.56
CA GLY A 25 -1.68 -3.16 -18.55
C GLY A 25 -1.18 -3.62 -17.17
N LYS A 26 -1.18 -4.94 -16.95
CA LYS A 26 -0.81 -5.58 -15.67
C LYS A 26 0.58 -5.18 -15.15
N LYS A 27 1.57 -5.09 -16.04
CA LYS A 27 2.95 -4.69 -15.71
C LYS A 27 3.00 -3.30 -15.08
N TYR A 28 2.38 -2.31 -15.72
CA TYR A 28 2.38 -0.93 -15.24
C TYR A 28 1.47 -0.75 -14.03
N ALA A 29 0.40 -1.54 -13.91
CA ALA A 29 -0.42 -1.57 -12.69
C ALA A 29 0.38 -2.08 -11.47
N ILE A 30 1.25 -3.08 -11.64
CA ILE A 30 2.17 -3.54 -10.58
C ILE A 30 3.19 -2.44 -10.24
N TRP A 31 3.72 -1.72 -11.24
CA TRP A 31 4.61 -0.58 -10.98
C TRP A 31 3.92 0.54 -10.20
N LEU A 32 2.69 0.87 -10.58
CA LEU A 32 1.85 1.84 -9.86
C LEU A 32 1.59 1.38 -8.42
N PHE A 33 1.28 0.09 -8.22
CA PHE A 33 1.11 -0.48 -6.89
C PHE A 33 2.37 -0.28 -6.02
N ASN A 34 3.56 -0.54 -6.55
CA ASN A 34 4.82 -0.31 -5.85
C ASN A 34 5.05 1.18 -5.55
N ALA A 35 4.81 2.04 -6.53
CA ALA A 35 4.96 3.48 -6.39
C ALA A 35 4.04 4.04 -5.30
N LEU A 36 2.79 3.59 -5.22
CA LEU A 36 1.84 4.02 -4.20
C LEU A 36 2.31 3.68 -2.78
N TYR A 37 2.91 2.50 -2.56
CA TYR A 37 3.51 2.19 -1.25
C TYR A 37 4.68 3.10 -0.92
N LEU A 38 5.57 3.34 -1.89
CA LEU A 38 6.71 4.24 -1.70
C LEU A 38 6.24 5.66 -1.36
N ILE A 39 5.27 6.18 -2.12
CA ILE A 39 4.66 7.50 -1.92
C ILE A 39 4.01 7.59 -0.54
N ALA A 40 3.34 6.54 -0.06
CA ALA A 40 2.72 6.54 1.26
C ALA A 40 3.74 6.77 2.39
N PHE A 41 4.90 6.12 2.35
CA PHE A 41 5.96 6.35 3.34
C PHE A 41 6.66 7.70 3.15
N PHE A 42 6.86 8.12 1.90
CA PHE A 42 7.42 9.44 1.60
C PHE A 42 6.50 10.57 2.08
N ALA A 43 5.18 10.39 2.02
CA ALA A 43 4.22 11.35 2.53
C ALA A 43 4.37 11.58 4.05
N ILE A 44 4.69 10.52 4.82
CA ILE A 44 4.98 10.65 6.26
C ILE A 44 6.23 11.51 6.46
N LEU A 45 7.31 11.22 5.71
CA LEU A 45 8.55 12.01 5.76
C LEU A 45 8.30 13.48 5.42
N ALA A 46 7.58 13.74 4.33
CA ALA A 46 7.24 15.09 3.88
C ALA A 46 6.38 15.83 4.91
N ALA A 47 5.38 15.16 5.49
CA ALA A 47 4.52 15.76 6.52
C ALA A 47 5.28 16.13 7.79
N VAL A 48 6.25 15.32 8.23
CA VAL A 48 7.13 15.68 9.35
C VAL A 48 8.07 16.83 8.98
N ALA A 49 8.64 16.83 7.77
CA ALA A 49 9.54 17.87 7.29
C ALA A 49 8.84 19.24 7.14
N LEU A 50 7.57 19.23 6.74
CA LEU A 50 6.70 20.40 6.64
C LEU A 50 6.08 20.82 7.99
N HIS A 51 6.47 20.18 9.09
CA HIS A 51 5.92 20.41 10.42
C HIS A 51 4.39 20.20 10.54
N LEU A 52 3.80 19.39 9.65
CA LEU A 52 2.38 19.01 9.69
C LEU A 52 2.12 17.83 10.65
N LEU A 53 3.14 17.01 10.91
CA LEU A 53 3.09 15.90 11.84
C LEU A 53 4.20 16.00 12.91
N PRO A 54 3.96 15.54 14.14
CA PRO A 54 4.97 15.49 15.18
C PRO A 54 6.17 14.61 14.78
N LYS A 55 7.38 14.96 15.25
CA LYS A 55 8.62 14.23 14.90
C LYS A 55 8.58 12.73 15.26
N ILE A 56 7.82 12.35 16.29
CA ILE A 56 7.65 10.95 16.69
C ILE A 56 7.01 10.08 15.59
N MET A 57 6.28 10.68 14.64
CA MET A 57 5.71 9.97 13.48
C MET A 57 6.75 9.33 12.57
N LEU A 58 8.03 9.73 12.66
CA LEU A 58 9.12 9.04 11.96
C LEU A 58 9.25 7.56 12.38
N LEU A 59 8.82 7.20 13.59
CA LEU A 59 8.76 5.79 14.02
C LEU A 59 7.80 4.96 13.17
N ALA A 60 6.79 5.57 12.54
CA ALA A 60 5.85 4.86 11.68
C ALA A 60 6.53 4.30 10.42
N LEU A 61 7.68 4.85 10.04
CA LEU A 61 8.49 4.34 8.93
C LEU A 61 9.02 2.92 9.18
N LEU A 62 9.08 2.47 10.43
CA LEU A 62 9.43 1.07 10.75
C LEU A 62 8.42 0.07 10.17
N ALA A 63 7.16 0.48 9.95
CA ALA A 63 6.15 -0.33 9.28
C ALA A 63 6.53 -0.64 7.82
N SER A 64 7.44 0.12 7.21
CA SER A 64 7.93 -0.14 5.84
C SER A 64 8.66 -1.48 5.72
N ILE A 65 9.26 -2.00 6.79
CA ILE A 65 10.03 -3.24 6.78
C ILE A 65 9.13 -4.46 6.45
N PRO A 66 8.05 -4.75 7.21
CA PRO A 66 7.13 -5.83 6.86
C PRO A 66 6.37 -5.54 5.55
N VAL A 67 6.00 -4.28 5.31
CA VAL A 67 5.26 -3.87 4.10
C VAL A 67 6.07 -4.12 2.84
N TYR A 68 7.37 -3.84 2.84
CA TYR A 68 8.24 -4.10 1.69
C TYR A 68 8.33 -5.60 1.37
N LYS A 69 8.45 -6.46 2.40
CA LYS A 69 8.43 -7.93 2.21
C LYS A 69 7.13 -8.40 1.58
N HIS A 70 6.01 -7.85 2.04
CA HIS A 70 4.68 -8.09 1.53
C HIS A 70 4.52 -7.64 0.07
N VAL A 71 4.96 -6.44 -0.28
CA VAL A 71 4.93 -5.92 -1.66
C VAL A 71 5.78 -6.81 -2.58
N LYS A 72 6.97 -7.24 -2.13
CA LYS A 72 7.81 -8.18 -2.90
C LYS A 72 7.12 -9.51 -3.13
N LEU A 73 6.36 -10.02 -2.15
CA LEU A 73 5.58 -11.24 -2.30
C LEU A 73 4.43 -11.06 -3.30
N PHE A 74 3.70 -9.93 -3.21
CA PHE A 74 2.66 -9.59 -4.19
C PHE A 74 3.23 -9.46 -5.61
N ASN A 75 4.43 -8.90 -5.80
CA ASN A 75 5.05 -8.76 -7.12
C ASN A 75 5.45 -10.09 -7.76
N LYS A 76 5.68 -11.15 -6.97
CA LYS A 76 5.99 -12.49 -7.50
C LYS A 76 4.76 -13.17 -8.11
N LYS A 77 3.57 -12.95 -7.53
CA LYS A 77 2.34 -13.63 -7.93
C LYS A 77 1.14 -12.74 -7.60
N GLN A 78 0.27 -12.49 -8.56
CA GLN A 78 -0.96 -11.71 -8.37
C GLN A 78 -2.19 -12.59 -8.51
N ILE A 79 -2.30 -13.58 -7.61
CA ILE A 79 -3.49 -14.43 -7.49
C ILE A 79 -4.29 -13.95 -6.29
N LYS A 80 -5.58 -13.69 -6.49
CA LYS A 80 -6.47 -13.12 -5.47
C LYS A 80 -6.52 -13.94 -4.18
N SER A 81 -6.72 -15.26 -4.29
CA SER A 81 -6.78 -16.15 -3.13
C SER A 81 -5.48 -16.23 -2.33
N GLU A 82 -4.33 -15.96 -2.94
CA GLU A 82 -3.01 -16.11 -2.30
C GLU A 82 -2.42 -14.78 -1.83
N THR A 83 -2.57 -13.73 -2.63
CA THR A 83 -1.75 -12.51 -2.51
C THR A 83 -2.56 -11.24 -2.31
N PHE A 84 -3.86 -11.22 -2.61
CA PHE A 84 -4.68 -10.04 -2.31
C PHE A 84 -4.73 -9.73 -0.81
N VAL A 85 -4.80 -10.78 0.02
CA VAL A 85 -4.80 -10.65 1.49
C VAL A 85 -3.57 -9.90 2.01
N ILE A 86 -2.45 -9.95 1.29
CA ILE A 86 -1.22 -9.24 1.65
C ILE A 86 -1.46 -7.71 1.61
N SER A 87 -2.21 -7.23 0.62
CA SER A 87 -2.57 -5.80 0.54
C SER A 87 -3.49 -5.37 1.67
N VAL A 88 -4.39 -6.26 2.12
CA VAL A 88 -5.24 -6.02 3.30
C VAL A 88 -4.40 -5.98 4.58
N LYS A 89 -3.46 -6.92 4.76
CA LYS A 89 -2.51 -6.91 5.88
C LYS A 89 -1.71 -5.61 5.92
N ASN A 90 -1.19 -5.17 4.77
CA ASN A 90 -0.47 -3.90 4.67
C ASN A 90 -1.34 -2.71 5.05
N LEU A 91 -2.60 -2.67 4.62
CA LEU A 91 -3.54 -1.61 5.01
C LEU A 91 -3.67 -1.54 6.54
N VAL A 92 -3.87 -2.68 7.20
CA VAL A 92 -4.01 -2.75 8.66
C VAL A 92 -2.71 -2.35 9.36
N ILE A 93 -1.56 -2.83 8.90
CA ILE A 93 -0.25 -2.51 9.49
C ILE A 93 0.03 -1.01 9.39
N ILE A 94 -0.11 -0.42 8.20
CA ILE A 94 0.22 1.00 7.98
C ILE A 94 -0.70 1.89 8.80
N ASN A 95 -2.01 1.72 8.69
CA ASN A 95 -2.95 2.57 9.41
C ASN A 95 -2.91 2.30 10.92
N GLY A 96 -2.74 1.05 11.34
CA GLY A 96 -2.62 0.71 12.76
C GLY A 96 -1.40 1.36 13.41
N VAL A 97 -0.23 1.32 12.75
CA VAL A 97 1.00 1.94 13.26
C VAL A 97 0.88 3.48 13.26
N ILE A 98 0.37 4.08 12.17
CA ILE A 98 0.15 5.53 12.11
C ILE A 98 -0.79 5.98 13.23
N SER A 99 -1.96 5.33 13.38
CA SER A 99 -2.93 5.67 14.42
C SER A 99 -2.35 5.49 15.83
N ALA A 100 -1.63 4.40 16.09
CA ALA A 100 -1.03 4.15 17.40
C ALA A 100 0.01 5.22 17.78
N ILE A 101 0.90 5.58 16.85
CA ILE A 101 1.93 6.60 17.10
C ILE A 101 1.31 7.99 17.21
N LEU A 102 0.29 8.29 16.40
CA LEU A 102 -0.42 9.56 16.48
C LEU A 102 -1.16 9.69 17.82
N CYS A 103 -1.80 8.62 18.32
CA CYS A 103 -2.38 8.59 19.65
C CYS A 103 -1.32 8.82 20.74
N LEU A 104 -0.15 8.18 20.64
CA LEU A 104 0.96 8.40 21.57
C LEU A 104 1.43 9.85 21.58
N ALA A 105 1.48 10.48 20.39
CA ALA A 105 1.89 11.87 20.23
C ALA A 105 0.95 12.90 20.89
N VAL A 106 -0.27 12.51 21.28
CA VAL A 106 -1.18 13.40 22.02
C VAL A 106 -0.77 13.51 23.50
N PHE A 107 -0.10 12.49 24.04
CA PHE A 107 0.27 12.42 25.46
C PHE A 107 1.69 12.90 25.75
N ILE A 108 2.47 13.24 24.72
CA ILE A 108 3.88 13.68 24.80
C ILE A 108 4.01 15.04 24.13
#